data_AF-A0A1G1TD28-F1
#
_entry.id   AF-A0A1G1TD28-F1
#
_cell.length_a   1.000
_cell.length_b   1.000
_cell.length_c   1.000
_cell.angle_alpha   90.00
_cell.angle_beta   90.00
_cell.angle_gamma   90.00
#
_symmetry.space_group_name_H-M   'P 1'
#
loop_
_entity.id
_entity.type
_entity.pdbx_description
1 polymer ?
#
loop_
_entity_poly.entity_id
_entity_poly.type
_entity_poly.pdbx_seq_one_letter_code
_entity_poly.pdbx_strand_id
1 'polypeptide(L)'
;MIISSIPDFRLQHDEALGLLRLEWITVVGTDSLRSSATQLLELARQLSVRVLLLDMNTVPNISVADELWLGTHWMPGIVQLPLQHLVLAIDSSRVHNQLAIDALHDLVQPAIRFESHYFSDADSAMHWLADATGRLPGLKAEWEAR
;
A
#
# COMPACT_ATOMS: atom_id res chain seq x y z
N MET A 1 -14.04 -5.99 1.93
CA MET A 1 -14.24 -5.83 3.38
C MET A 1 -13.35 -4.71 3.90
N ILE A 2 -13.93 -3.73 4.58
CA ILE A 2 -13.16 -2.68 5.28
C ILE A 2 -12.55 -3.24 6.57
N ILE A 3 -11.28 -2.93 6.82
CA ILE A 3 -10.57 -3.23 8.06
C ILE A 3 -10.08 -1.90 8.65
N SER A 4 -10.42 -1.63 9.91
CA SER A 4 -10.10 -0.40 10.64
C SER A 4 -9.42 -0.67 11.99
N SER A 5 -8.91 -1.89 12.19
CA SER A 5 -8.27 -2.30 13.43
C SER A 5 -6.85 -1.76 13.61
N ILE A 6 -6.26 -1.15 12.57
CA ILE A 6 -4.91 -0.57 12.61
C ILE A 6 -5.05 0.96 12.68
N PRO A 7 -4.58 1.63 13.75
CA PRO A 7 -4.88 3.04 14.02
C PRO A 7 -4.51 4.02 12.91
N ASP A 8 -3.43 3.75 12.18
CA ASP A 8 -2.90 4.68 11.16
C ASP A 8 -3.49 4.49 9.77
N PHE A 9 -4.23 3.39 9.57
CA PHE A 9 -4.57 2.90 8.26
C PHE A 9 -6.05 2.58 8.13
N ARG A 10 -6.60 2.99 7.00
CA ARG A 10 -7.83 2.41 6.48
C ARG A 10 -7.48 1.38 5.44
N LEU A 11 -8.08 0.21 5.58
CA LEU A 11 -7.81 -0.93 4.72
C LEU A 11 -9.09 -1.41 4.04
N GLN A 12 -8.94 -1.88 2.81
CA GLN A 12 -9.96 -2.65 2.12
C GLN A 12 -9.34 -3.93 1.59
N HIS A 13 -9.89 -5.06 2.00
CA HIS A 13 -9.48 -6.38 1.52
C HIS A 13 -10.53 -6.97 0.58
N ASP A 14 -10.10 -7.50 -0.57
CA ASP A 14 -10.92 -8.33 -1.44
C ASP A 14 -10.23 -9.67 -1.69
N GLU A 15 -10.84 -10.75 -1.19
CA GLU A 15 -10.26 -12.10 -1.27
C GLU A 15 -10.19 -12.62 -2.71
N ALA A 16 -11.18 -12.30 -3.53
CA ALA A 16 -11.25 -12.78 -4.92
C ALA A 16 -10.12 -12.19 -5.79
N LEU A 17 -9.76 -10.92 -5.54
CA LEU A 17 -8.62 -10.26 -6.17
C LEU A 17 -7.30 -10.51 -5.43
N GLY A 18 -7.32 -11.11 -4.24
CA GLY A 18 -6.17 -11.14 -3.34
C GLY A 18 -5.63 -9.75 -3.02
N LEU A 19 -6.52 -8.75 -2.99
CA LEU A 19 -6.21 -7.33 -2.92
C LEU A 19 -6.25 -6.82 -1.49
N LEU A 20 -5.25 -6.05 -1.11
CA LEU A 20 -5.28 -5.16 0.05
C LEU A 20 -5.02 -3.72 -0.41
N ARG A 21 -6.04 -2.86 -0.32
CA ARG A 21 -5.94 -1.40 -0.49
C ARG A 21 -5.65 -0.75 0.85
N LEU A 22 -4.70 0.18 0.86
CA LEU A 22 -4.24 0.95 2.00
C LEU A 22 -4.42 2.46 1.73
N GLU A 23 -5.00 3.14 2.70
CA GLU A 23 -5.01 4.60 2.80
C GLU A 23 -4.50 5.01 4.19
N TRP A 24 -3.66 6.03 4.25
CA TRP A 24 -3.21 6.62 5.50
C TRP A 24 -4.25 7.59 6.04
N ILE A 25 -4.66 7.44 7.30
CA ILE A 25 -5.69 8.28 7.92
C ILE A 25 -5.18 9.15 9.08
N THR A 26 -4.02 8.83 9.66
CA THR A 26 -3.44 9.64 10.74
C THR A 26 -2.81 10.92 10.20
N VAL A 27 -3.30 12.06 10.69
CA VAL A 27 -2.85 13.41 10.30
C VAL A 27 -1.77 13.96 11.25
N VAL A 28 -1.60 13.37 12.44
CA VAL A 28 -0.74 13.94 13.51
C VAL A 28 0.26 12.91 14.01
N GLY A 29 1.54 13.17 13.74
CA GLY A 29 2.67 12.39 14.25
C GLY A 29 2.86 11.04 13.54
N THR A 30 4.08 10.49 13.67
CA THR A 30 4.43 9.14 13.19
C THR A 30 4.77 8.19 14.34
N ASP A 31 4.41 8.54 15.58
CA ASP A 31 4.79 7.80 16.79
C ASP A 31 4.28 6.35 16.77
N SER A 32 3.11 6.11 16.17
CA SER A 32 2.51 4.78 15.99
C SER A 32 2.89 4.09 14.68
N LEU A 33 3.55 4.77 13.74
CA LEU A 33 3.83 4.28 12.38
C LEU A 33 4.46 2.89 12.40
N ARG A 34 5.55 2.71 13.15
CA ARG A 34 6.28 1.44 13.16
C ARG A 34 5.41 0.28 13.66
N SER A 35 4.58 0.54 14.68
CA SER A 35 3.64 -0.44 15.22
C SER A 35 2.57 -0.79 14.18
N SER A 36 1.94 0.23 13.58
CA SER A 36 0.90 0.05 12.57
C SER A 36 1.42 -0.64 11.31
N ALA A 37 2.60 -0.27 10.83
CA ALA A 37 3.26 -0.88 9.67
C ALA A 37 3.60 -2.35 9.93
N THR A 38 4.02 -2.69 11.16
CA THR A 38 4.26 -4.09 11.56
C THR A 38 2.96 -4.89 11.55
N GLN A 39 1.89 -4.36 12.15
CA GLN A 39 0.57 -5.00 12.15
C GLN A 39 0.02 -5.18 10.73
N LEU A 40 0.22 -4.18 9.86
CA LEU A 40 -0.17 -4.24 8.45
C LEU A 40 0.54 -5.38 7.73
N LEU A 41 1.85 -5.53 7.95
CA LEU A 41 2.63 -6.59 7.34
C LEU A 41 2.17 -7.99 7.81
N GLU A 42 1.89 -8.14 9.11
CA GLU A 42 1.35 -9.38 9.66
C GLU A 42 -0.02 -9.73 9.07
N LEU A 43 -0.91 -8.73 8.95
CA LEU A 43 -2.22 -8.89 8.33
C LEU A 43 -2.10 -9.28 6.86
N ALA A 44 -1.26 -8.60 6.09
CA ALA A 44 -1.03 -8.91 4.67
C ALA A 44 -0.52 -10.35 4.47
N ARG A 45 0.32 -10.83 5.39
CA ARG A 45 0.79 -12.22 5.42
C ARG A 45 -0.34 -13.20 5.74
N GLN A 46 -1.16 -12.92 6.75
CA GLN A 46 -2.30 -13.77 7.13
C GLN A 46 -3.32 -13.91 5.99
N LEU A 47 -3.60 -12.81 5.31
CA LEU A 47 -4.52 -12.76 4.16
C LEU A 47 -3.91 -13.30 2.86
N SER A 48 -2.61 -13.66 2.87
CA SER A 48 -1.88 -14.11 1.68
C SER A 48 -2.06 -13.16 0.48
N VAL A 49 -1.92 -11.86 0.75
CA VAL A 49 -2.14 -10.77 -0.22
C VAL A 49 -1.26 -10.98 -1.45
N ARG A 50 -1.87 -10.84 -2.62
CA ARG A 50 -1.21 -10.91 -3.94
C ARG A 50 -1.11 -9.55 -4.61
N VAL A 51 -2.03 -8.64 -4.31
CA VAL A 51 -2.05 -7.27 -4.82
C VAL A 51 -2.09 -6.32 -3.64
N LEU A 52 -1.07 -5.47 -3.53
CA LEU A 52 -1.03 -4.42 -2.52
C LEU A 52 -1.16 -3.06 -3.21
N LEU A 53 -2.21 -2.30 -2.90
CA LEU A 53 -2.42 -0.94 -3.39
C LEU A 53 -2.15 0.06 -2.26
N LEU A 54 -1.15 0.91 -2.44
CA LEU A 54 -0.73 1.94 -1.48
C LEU A 54 -1.10 3.31 -2.03
N ASP A 55 -1.94 4.05 -1.30
CA ASP A 55 -2.20 5.45 -1.61
C ASP A 55 -1.12 6.37 -1.03
N MET A 56 -0.07 6.60 -1.82
CA MET A 56 1.06 7.46 -1.48
C MET A 56 0.68 8.95 -1.47
N ASN A 57 -0.51 9.32 -1.93
CA ASN A 57 -1.04 10.68 -1.84
C ASN A 57 -1.58 11.02 -0.45
N THR A 58 -1.82 10.02 0.39
CA THR A 58 -2.29 10.23 1.77
C THR A 58 -1.16 10.17 2.80
N VAL A 59 0.01 9.66 2.39
CA VAL A 59 1.18 9.55 3.27
C VAL A 59 1.61 10.96 3.73
N PRO A 60 1.70 11.20 5.05
CA PRO A 60 2.19 12.46 5.60
C PRO A 60 3.71 12.57 5.44
N ASN A 61 4.27 13.73 5.77
CA ASN A 61 5.72 13.86 5.89
C ASN A 61 6.20 12.95 7.03
N ILE A 62 6.96 11.92 6.68
CA ILE A 62 7.57 10.98 7.62
C ILE A 62 8.98 11.45 8.00
N SER A 63 9.43 11.09 9.20
CA SER A 63 10.78 11.43 9.63
C SER A 63 11.82 10.59 8.88
N VAL A 64 13.04 11.11 8.70
CA VAL A 64 14.16 10.34 8.10
C VAL A 64 14.42 9.04 8.87
N ALA A 65 14.23 9.05 10.19
CA ALA A 65 14.38 7.85 11.01
C ALA A 65 13.32 6.78 10.70
N ASP A 66 12.11 7.21 10.36
CA ASP A 66 11.03 6.30 9.98
C ASP A 66 11.15 5.84 8.52
N GLU A 67 11.61 6.69 7.61
CA GLU A 67 11.97 6.29 6.24
C GLU A 67 13.02 5.18 6.25
N LEU A 68 14.08 5.36 7.03
CA LEU A 68 15.13 4.35 7.19
C LEU A 68 14.57 3.06 7.80
N TRP A 69 13.69 3.16 8.80
CA TRP A 69 13.06 1.99 9.41
C TRP A 69 12.17 1.25 8.41
N LEU A 70 11.36 1.96 7.63
CA LEU A 70 10.52 1.37 6.57
C LEU A 70 11.39 0.64 5.54
N GLY A 71 12.48 1.24 5.08
CA GLY A 71 13.39 0.61 4.12
C GLY A 71 14.13 -0.61 4.66
N THR A 72 14.52 -0.60 5.94
CA THR A 72 15.37 -1.64 6.53
C THR A 72 14.61 -2.76 7.27
N HIS A 73 13.38 -2.50 7.73
CA HIS A 73 12.60 -3.45 8.53
C HIS A 73 11.27 -3.85 7.86
N TRP A 74 10.56 -2.88 7.26
CA TRP A 74 9.24 -3.15 6.69
C TRP A 74 9.31 -3.68 5.26
N MET A 75 10.09 -3.03 4.40
CA MET A 75 10.25 -3.41 2.99
C MET A 75 10.75 -4.85 2.79
N PRO A 76 11.73 -5.37 3.58
CA PRO A 76 12.13 -6.77 3.48
C PRO A 76 10.96 -7.74 3.76
N GLY A 77 10.01 -7.34 4.60
CA GLY A 77 8.79 -8.10 4.85
C GLY A 77 7.84 -8.11 3.66
N ILE A 78 7.66 -6.96 3.00
CA ILE A 78 6.85 -6.83 1.78
C ILE A 78 7.40 -7.74 0.67
N VAL A 79 8.72 -7.80 0.52
CA VAL A 79 9.40 -8.66 -0.46
C VAL A 79 9.20 -10.16 -0.18
N GLN A 80 8.90 -10.55 1.06
CA GLN A 80 8.61 -11.94 1.44
C GLN A 80 7.15 -12.34 1.24
N LEU A 81 6.25 -11.39 1.01
CA LEU A 81 4.85 -11.69 0.71
C LEU A 81 4.72 -12.36 -0.66
N PRO A 82 3.67 -13.17 -0.89
CA PRO A 82 3.38 -13.77 -2.20
C PRO A 82 2.77 -12.74 -3.17
N LEU A 83 3.28 -11.51 -3.16
CA LEU A 83 2.83 -10.44 -4.03
C LEU A 83 3.10 -10.78 -5.50
N GLN A 84 2.15 -10.42 -6.34
CA GLN A 84 2.22 -10.41 -7.79
C GLN A 84 2.29 -8.97 -8.29
N HIS A 85 1.54 -8.07 -7.65
CA HIS A 85 1.50 -6.64 -8.01
C HIS A 85 1.63 -5.75 -6.77
N LEU A 86 2.55 -4.80 -6.84
CA LEU A 86 2.63 -3.64 -5.96
C LEU A 86 2.13 -2.42 -6.73
N VAL A 87 1.04 -1.82 -6.28
CA VAL A 87 0.41 -0.69 -6.95
C VAL A 87 0.56 0.55 -6.10
N LEU A 88 1.17 1.59 -6.66
CA LEU A 88 1.46 2.85 -5.98
C LEU A 88 0.64 3.96 -6.63
N ALA A 89 -0.31 4.52 -5.88
CA ALA A 89 -1.02 5.73 -6.27
C ALA A 89 -0.22 6.94 -5.78
N ILE A 90 0.47 7.62 -6.69
CA ILE A 90 1.37 8.72 -6.43
C ILE A 90 1.21 9.80 -7.49
N ASP A 91 0.77 10.97 -7.07
CA ASP A 91 0.66 12.15 -7.92
C ASP A 91 2.07 12.60 -8.36
N SER A 92 2.19 12.97 -9.64
CA SER A 92 3.43 13.50 -10.25
C SER A 92 4.03 14.71 -9.52
N SER A 93 3.22 15.46 -8.76
CA SER A 93 3.68 16.57 -7.91
C SER A 93 4.46 16.10 -6.67
N ARG A 94 4.40 14.81 -6.31
CA ARG A 94 5.14 14.20 -5.19
C ARG A 94 6.50 13.65 -5.65
N VAL A 95 7.32 14.50 -6.24
CA VAL A 95 8.66 14.17 -6.79
C VAL A 95 9.56 13.47 -5.75
N HIS A 96 9.48 13.85 -4.48
CA HIS A 96 10.26 13.21 -3.41
C HIS A 96 9.89 11.73 -3.20
N ASN A 97 8.58 11.42 -3.25
CA ASN A 97 8.11 10.05 -3.09
C ASN A 97 8.48 9.21 -4.32
N GLN A 98 8.52 9.79 -5.52
CA GLN A 98 9.02 9.10 -6.72
C GLN A 98 10.49 8.71 -6.58
N LEU A 99 11.35 9.63 -6.13
CA LEU A 99 12.77 9.37 -5.91
C LEU A 99 13.02 8.30 -4.85
N ALA A 100 12.22 8.27 -3.78
CA ALA A 100 12.30 7.24 -2.75
C ALA A 100 11.90 5.85 -3.29
N ILE A 101 10.90 5.79 -4.17
CA ILE A 101 10.49 4.54 -4.81
C ILE A 101 11.54 4.05 -5.79
N ASP A 102 12.12 4.93 -6.61
CA ASP A 102 13.19 4.57 -7.53
C ASP A 102 14.42 4.04 -6.78
N ALA A 103 14.80 4.69 -5.68
CA ALA A 103 15.90 4.24 -4.82
C ALA A 103 15.61 2.88 -4.14
N LEU A 104 14.35 2.63 -3.76
CA LEU A 104 13.93 1.33 -3.25
C LEU A 104 14.00 0.26 -4.34
N HIS A 105 13.53 0.56 -5.55
CA HIS A 105 13.58 -0.37 -6.67
C HIS A 105 15.02 -0.83 -6.97
N ASP A 106 15.98 0.09 -6.94
CA ASP A 106 17.40 -0.22 -7.17
C ASP A 106 18.02 -1.05 -6.03
N LEU A 107 17.58 -0.85 -4.79
CA LEU A 107 18.14 -1.53 -3.61
C LEU A 107 17.68 -3.00 -3.48
N VAL A 108 16.45 -3.34 -3.90
CA VAL A 108 15.84 -4.67 -3.73
C VAL A 108 15.61 -5.43 -5.05
N GLN A 109 16.06 -4.90 -6.19
CA GLN A 109 15.88 -5.50 -7.52
C GLN A 109 16.15 -7.01 -7.62
N PRO A 110 17.18 -7.59 -6.96
CA PRO A 110 17.44 -9.04 -7.04
C PRO A 110 16.39 -9.91 -6.31
N ALA A 111 15.64 -9.33 -5.37
CA ALA A 111 14.71 -10.05 -4.50
C ALA A 111 13.23 -9.78 -4.81
N ILE A 112 12.91 -8.71 -5.56
CA ILE A 112 11.53 -8.39 -5.97
C ILE A 112 11.03 -9.48 -6.93
N ARG A 113 9.91 -10.12 -6.56
CA ARG A 113 9.22 -11.15 -7.37
C ARG A 113 7.84 -10.69 -7.87
N PHE A 114 7.53 -9.41 -7.71
CA PHE A 114 6.27 -8.80 -8.08
C PHE A 114 6.48 -7.64 -9.05
N GLU A 115 5.47 -7.35 -9.85
CA GLU A 115 5.45 -6.20 -10.75
C GLU A 115 5.02 -4.94 -10.00
N SER A 116 5.64 -3.80 -10.31
CA SER A 116 5.25 -2.52 -9.73
C SER A 116 4.50 -1.67 -10.75
N HIS A 117 3.34 -1.14 -10.37
CA HIS A 117 2.50 -0.29 -11.21
C HIS A 117 2.25 1.06 -10.53
N TYR A 118 2.24 2.12 -11.33
CA TYR A 118 2.13 3.49 -10.85
C TYR A 118 0.91 4.15 -11.45
N PHE A 119 0.14 4.83 -10.61
CA PHE A 119 -1.04 5.58 -11.01
C PHE A 119 -1.02 6.95 -10.33
N SER A 120 -1.68 7.94 -10.92
CA SER A 120 -1.83 9.28 -10.31
C SER A 120 -2.66 9.24 -9.02
N ASP A 121 -3.66 8.35 -8.98
CA ASP A 121 -4.66 8.27 -7.94
C ASP A 121 -5.14 6.82 -7.72
N ALA A 122 -5.64 6.56 -6.52
CA ALA A 122 -6.08 5.22 -6.13
C ALA A 122 -7.32 4.74 -6.90
N ASP A 123 -8.16 5.64 -7.41
CA ASP A 123 -9.36 5.26 -8.15
C ASP A 123 -9.02 4.73 -9.54
N SER A 124 -8.07 5.35 -10.24
CA SER A 124 -7.53 4.87 -11.51
C SER A 124 -6.88 3.49 -11.35
N ALA A 125 -6.10 3.32 -10.29
CA ALA A 125 -5.48 2.04 -9.94
C ALA A 125 -6.54 0.95 -9.66
N MET A 126 -7.59 1.28 -8.90
CA MET A 126 -8.70 0.35 -8.61
C MET A 126 -9.49 -0.03 -9.86
N HIS A 127 -9.71 0.90 -10.80
CA HIS A 127 -10.33 0.54 -12.08
C HIS A 127 -9.50 -0.48 -12.82
N TRP A 128 -8.19 -0.25 -12.96
CA TRP A 128 -7.30 -1.18 -13.65
C TRP A 128 -7.30 -2.57 -13.00
N LEU A 129 -7.27 -2.64 -11.66
CA LEU A 129 -7.29 -3.90 -10.92
C LEU A 129 -8.60 -4.69 -11.06
N ALA A 130 -9.74 -4.00 -11.13
CA ALA A 130 -11.05 -4.63 -11.11
C ALA A 130 -11.75 -4.70 -12.47
N ASP A 131 -11.16 -4.14 -13.53
CA ASP A 131 -11.75 -3.98 -14.87
C ASP A 131 -12.38 -5.27 -15.40
N ALA A 132 -11.63 -6.37 -15.36
CA ALA A 132 -12.07 -7.66 -15.90
C ALA A 132 -13.03 -8.45 -14.98
N THR A 133 -13.28 -8.00 -13.74
CA THR A 133 -13.97 -8.80 -12.72
C THR A 133 -15.39 -8.35 -12.41
N GLY A 134 -15.78 -7.15 -12.86
CA GLY A 134 -17.08 -6.55 -12.54
C GLY A 134 -17.28 -6.21 -11.05
N ARG A 135 -16.24 -6.35 -10.21
CA ARG A 135 -16.30 -6.09 -8.76
C ARG A 135 -16.17 -4.61 -8.40
N LEU A 136 -15.68 -3.80 -9.33
CA LEU A 136 -15.37 -2.39 -9.10
C LEU A 136 -16.51 -1.59 -8.44
N PRO A 137 -17.79 -1.69 -8.88
CA PRO A 137 -18.86 -0.91 -8.25
C PRO A 137 -19.07 -1.25 -6.78
N GLY A 138 -18.97 -2.54 -6.42
CA GLY A 138 -19.11 -3.00 -5.04
C GLY A 138 -17.94 -2.55 -4.16
N LEU A 139 -16.71 -2.65 -4.68
CA LEU A 139 -15.51 -2.20 -3.97
C LEU A 139 -15.51 -0.69 -3.75
N LYS A 140 -15.95 0.09 -4.75
CA LYS A 140 -16.11 1.54 -4.61
C LYS A 140 -17.18 1.91 -3.58
N ALA A 141 -18.38 1.32 -3.68
CA ALA A 141 -19.45 1.58 -2.74
C ALA A 141 -19.04 1.24 -1.30
N GLU A 142 -18.36 0.11 -1.09
CA GLU A 142 -17.82 -0.28 0.22
C GLU A 142 -16.80 0.74 0.76
N TRP A 143 -15.95 1.30 -0.12
CA TRP A 143 -14.96 2.31 0.26
C TRP A 143 -15.59 3.65 0.63
N GLU A 144 -16.62 4.05 -0.12
CA GLU A 144 -17.33 5.33 0.02
C GLU A 144 -18.33 5.36 1.18
N ALA A 145 -18.85 4.20 1.60
CA ALA A 145 -19.85 4.06 2.68
C ALA A 145 -19.27 4.29 4.09
N ARG A 146 -18.48 5.37 4.24
CA ARG A 146 -17.82 5.86 5.46
C ARG A 146 -18.65 5.67 6.74
#